data_AF-A0A2E4D5K3-F1
#
_entry.id   AF-A0A2E4D5K3-F1
#
_cell.length_a   1.000
_cell.length_b   1.000
_cell.length_c   1.000
_cell.angle_alpha   90.00
_cell.angle_beta   90.00
_cell.angle_gamma   90.00
#
_symmetry.space_group_name_H-M   'P 1'
#
loop_
_entity.id
_entity.type
_entity.pdbx_description
1 polymer ?
#
loop_
_entity_poly.entity_id
_entity_poly.type
_entity_poly.pdbx_seq_one_letter_code
_entity_poly.pdbx_strand_id
1 'polypeptide(L)'
;MKLLLVLIVLSTSAMANIPLGKYKAEKIQCKTGKVMKLGGKFMVYDLELEIKAKEMIMTVVAKSGDWAPFKLNCTQINRGEYVNTQENKYEGELPNISAKCNNDMWTNILKKKLFGVEEYGEFTYRASGNKLVIYNPNTVTKYSCDKPGDYPIYTYKKI
;
A
#
# COMPACT_ATOMS: atom_id res chain seq x y z
N MET A 1 0.99 35.26 -44.74
CA MET A 1 1.28 35.13 -43.29
C MET A 1 -0.02 34.83 -42.53
N LYS A 2 -0.61 33.63 -42.71
CA LYS A 2 -1.91 33.23 -42.15
C LYS A 2 -1.92 31.72 -41.85
N LEU A 3 -0.84 31.21 -41.25
CA LEU A 3 -0.63 29.77 -41.07
C LEU A 3 0.06 29.44 -39.74
N LEU A 4 -0.26 30.19 -38.69
CA LEU A 4 0.40 30.07 -37.38
C LEU A 4 -0.55 29.81 -36.21
N LEU A 5 -1.83 29.57 -36.48
CA LEU A 5 -2.87 29.43 -35.45
C LEU A 5 -3.63 28.09 -35.50
N VAL A 6 -3.09 27.09 -36.21
CA VAL A 6 -3.55 25.71 -36.05
C VAL A 6 -2.88 25.15 -34.80
N LEU A 7 -3.54 25.40 -33.68
CA LEU A 7 -3.89 24.37 -32.71
C LEU A 7 -2.83 23.29 -32.49
N ILE A 8 -1.65 23.71 -32.05
CA ILE A 8 -0.92 22.93 -31.05
C ILE A 8 -1.68 23.13 -29.74
N VAL A 9 -2.89 22.56 -29.68
CA VAL A 9 -3.47 22.09 -28.44
C VAL A 9 -2.60 20.89 -28.08
N LEU A 10 -1.42 21.19 -27.52
CA LEU A 10 -0.73 20.27 -26.64
C LEU A 10 -1.72 20.06 -25.50
N SER A 11 -2.62 19.09 -25.71
CA SER A 11 -3.22 18.33 -24.64
C SER A 11 -2.05 17.70 -23.89
N THR A 12 -1.44 18.51 -23.04
CA THR A 12 -0.70 18.02 -21.89
C THR A 12 -1.75 17.26 -21.11
N SER A 13 -1.90 15.98 -21.43
CA SER A 13 -2.47 15.02 -20.51
C SER A 13 -1.61 15.18 -19.26
N ALA A 14 -2.08 16.02 -18.34
CA ALA A 14 -1.54 16.08 -17.01
C ALA A 14 -1.70 14.66 -16.50
N MET A 15 -0.63 13.87 -16.60
CA MET A 15 -0.60 12.56 -15.98
C MET A 15 -0.95 12.84 -14.54
N ALA A 16 -2.15 12.43 -14.13
CA ALA A 16 -2.54 12.54 -12.75
C ALA A 16 -1.43 11.82 -11.99
N ASN A 17 -0.73 12.56 -11.14
CA ASN A 17 0.23 11.96 -10.24
C ASN A 17 -0.55 11.35 -9.10
N ILE A 18 -0.12 10.19 -8.60
CA ILE A 18 -0.69 9.65 -7.37
C ILE A 18 -0.65 10.75 -6.28
N PRO A 19 -1.78 11.05 -5.60
CA PRO A 19 -1.82 12.24 -4.76
C PRO A 19 -0.93 12.08 -3.53
N LEU A 20 -0.07 13.06 -3.28
CA LEU A 20 0.83 13.06 -2.13
C LEU A 20 0.06 13.19 -0.81
N GLY A 21 0.63 12.64 0.26
CA GLY A 21 0.11 12.76 1.61
C GLY A 21 0.18 11.47 2.42
N LYS A 22 -0.45 11.50 3.59
CA LYS A 22 -0.57 10.35 4.49
C LYS A 22 -1.96 9.74 4.37
N TYR A 23 -1.99 8.41 4.39
CA TYR A 23 -3.18 7.64 4.16
C TYR A 23 -3.25 6.48 5.15
N LYS A 24 -4.39 6.31 5.81
CA LYS A 24 -4.64 5.16 6.69
C LYS A 24 -5.42 4.09 5.93
N ALA A 25 -5.00 2.83 6.03
CA ALA A 25 -5.73 1.73 5.40
C ALA A 25 -7.04 1.49 6.14
N GLU A 26 -8.14 1.55 5.40
CA GLU A 26 -9.48 1.23 5.93
C GLU A 26 -9.83 -0.24 5.65
N LYS A 27 -9.34 -0.77 4.53
CA LYS A 27 -9.74 -2.08 4.06
C LYS A 27 -8.68 -2.66 3.14
N ILE A 28 -8.42 -3.95 3.30
CA ILE A 28 -7.66 -4.74 2.34
C ILE A 28 -8.55 -5.89 1.93
N GLN A 29 -8.77 -6.03 0.63
CA GLN A 29 -9.67 -7.03 0.08
C GLN A 29 -8.97 -7.72 -1.08
N CYS A 30 -8.96 -9.04 -1.07
CA CYS A 30 -8.52 -9.81 -2.21
C CYS A 30 -9.49 -9.59 -3.38
N LYS A 31 -9.01 -9.61 -4.62
CA LYS A 31 -9.85 -9.52 -5.84
C LYS A 31 -11.06 -10.45 -5.80
N THR A 32 -10.90 -11.65 -5.21
CA THR A 32 -11.99 -12.64 -5.02
C THR A 32 -13.12 -12.20 -4.08
N GLY A 33 -12.96 -11.06 -3.41
CA GLY A 33 -13.93 -10.49 -2.49
C GLY A 33 -13.62 -10.73 -1.01
N LYS A 34 -12.69 -11.65 -0.69
CA LYS A 34 -12.28 -11.96 0.70
C LYS A 34 -11.67 -10.71 1.35
N VAL A 35 -12.34 -10.18 2.37
CA VAL A 35 -11.84 -9.05 3.15
C VAL A 35 -10.83 -9.57 4.17
N MET A 36 -9.62 -9.03 4.15
CA MET A 36 -8.62 -9.29 5.16
C MET A 36 -8.96 -8.53 6.43
N LYS A 37 -8.93 -9.24 7.55
CA LYS A 37 -9.15 -8.61 8.84
C LYS A 37 -7.90 -7.83 9.24
N LEU A 38 -8.00 -6.49 9.25
CA LEU A 38 -7.02 -5.59 9.85
C LEU A 38 -7.16 -5.59 11.38
N GLY A 39 -7.10 -6.79 11.96
CA GLY A 39 -7.21 -7.03 13.39
C GLY A 39 -8.33 -7.97 13.80
N GLY A 40 -8.51 -8.14 15.10
CA GLY A 40 -9.45 -9.04 15.75
C GLY A 40 -9.35 -8.89 17.26
N LYS A 41 -10.05 -9.76 18.01
CA LYS A 41 -10.14 -9.64 19.47
C LYS A 41 -8.77 -9.52 20.16
N PHE A 42 -7.77 -10.23 19.64
CA PHE A 42 -6.44 -10.32 20.22
C PHE A 42 -5.41 -9.34 19.64
N MET A 43 -5.52 -8.96 18.37
CA MET A 43 -4.49 -8.19 17.66
C MET A 43 -5.14 -7.15 16.79
N VAL A 44 -4.66 -5.92 16.82
CA VAL A 44 -5.15 -4.79 16.03
C VAL A 44 -3.99 -4.32 15.15
N TYR A 45 -4.27 -4.15 13.86
CA TYR A 45 -3.30 -3.63 12.91
C TYR A 45 -3.67 -2.19 12.56
N ASP A 46 -2.71 -1.29 12.72
CA ASP A 46 -2.75 0.05 12.15
C ASP A 46 -1.79 0.10 10.97
N LEU A 47 -2.26 0.54 9.82
CA LEU A 47 -1.46 0.60 8.61
C LEU A 47 -1.59 1.97 7.98
N GLU A 48 -0.46 2.64 7.83
CA GLU A 48 -0.35 3.95 7.22
C GLU A 48 0.57 3.88 6.01
N LEU A 49 0.19 4.58 4.94
CA LEU A 49 0.97 4.78 3.73
C LEU A 49 1.23 6.27 3.57
N GLU A 50 2.49 6.67 3.57
CA GLU A 50 2.93 8.01 3.24
C GLU A 50 3.48 8.04 1.81
N ILE A 51 2.88 8.87 0.97
CA ILE A 51 3.26 9.05 -0.44
C ILE A 51 3.94 10.40 -0.59
N LYS A 52 5.22 10.37 -0.95
CA LYS A 52 6.05 11.54 -1.24
C LYS A 52 6.41 11.56 -2.72
N ALA A 53 7.03 12.65 -3.18
CA ALA A 53 7.28 12.88 -4.61
C ALA A 53 8.01 11.72 -5.35
N LYS A 54 8.84 10.93 -4.66
CA LYS A 54 9.64 9.85 -5.26
C LYS A 54 9.66 8.55 -4.45
N GLU A 55 9.06 8.54 -3.27
CA GLU A 55 9.09 7.38 -2.37
C GLU A 55 7.72 7.17 -1.73
N MET A 56 7.43 5.91 -1.43
CA MET A 56 6.34 5.50 -0.58
C MET A 56 6.89 4.85 0.68
N ILE A 57 6.26 5.14 1.81
CA ILE A 57 6.61 4.56 3.10
C ILE A 57 5.34 3.96 3.71
N MET A 58 5.30 2.65 3.85
CA MET A 58 4.25 1.97 4.59
C MET A 58 4.73 1.62 6.00
N THR A 59 3.97 2.03 7.00
CA THR A 59 4.19 1.67 8.40
C THR A 59 3.04 0.80 8.86
N VAL A 60 3.36 -0.40 9.36
CA VAL A 60 2.39 -1.34 9.92
C VAL A 60 2.70 -1.50 11.40
N VAL A 61 1.76 -1.17 12.25
CA VAL A 61 1.84 -1.36 13.69
C VAL A 61 0.82 -2.42 14.11
N ALA A 62 1.29 -3.55 14.61
CA ALA A 62 0.44 -4.57 15.18
C ALA A 62 0.54 -4.51 16.71
N LYS A 63 -0.59 -4.36 17.39
CA LYS A 63 -0.67 -4.36 18.86
C LYS A 63 -1.64 -5.42 19.35
N SER A 64 -1.31 -6.05 20.47
CA SER A 64 -2.29 -6.87 21.19
C SER A 64 -3.39 -6.00 21.80
N GLY A 65 -4.59 -6.53 21.96
CA GLY A 65 -5.64 -5.85 22.73
C GLY A 65 -5.22 -5.55 24.19
N ASP A 66 -5.78 -4.50 24.77
CA ASP A 66 -5.40 -4.05 26.13
C ASP A 66 -5.68 -5.08 27.22
N TRP A 67 -6.64 -5.95 26.99
CA TRP A 67 -7.00 -7.05 27.88
C TRP A 67 -6.06 -8.27 27.78
N ALA A 68 -5.22 -8.34 26.73
CA ALA A 68 -4.39 -9.52 26.49
C ALA A 68 -3.27 -9.66 27.54
N PRO A 69 -3.07 -10.85 28.13
CA PRO A 69 -2.03 -11.09 29.14
C PRO A 69 -0.62 -11.01 28.54
N PHE A 70 -0.48 -11.33 27.26
CA PHE A 70 0.77 -11.20 26.52
C PHE A 70 0.70 -9.98 25.60
N LYS A 71 1.55 -8.98 25.89
CA LYS A 71 1.62 -7.77 25.09
C LYS A 71 2.43 -8.01 23.83
N LEU A 72 1.77 -7.83 22.68
CA LEU A 72 2.42 -7.75 21.38
C LEU A 72 2.44 -6.29 20.97
N ASN A 73 3.61 -5.81 20.57
CA ASN A 73 3.77 -4.50 19.94
C ASN A 73 4.86 -4.64 18.87
N CYS A 74 4.43 -4.70 17.63
CA CYS A 74 5.27 -4.93 16.47
C CYS A 74 5.14 -3.76 15.51
N THR A 75 6.27 -3.31 14.97
CA THR A 75 6.34 -2.32 13.92
C THR A 75 7.08 -2.92 12.72
N GLN A 76 6.47 -2.78 11.55
CA GLN A 76 7.09 -3.07 10.27
C GLN A 76 7.11 -1.79 9.43
N ILE A 77 8.22 -1.52 8.76
CA ILE A 77 8.34 -0.42 7.82
C ILE A 77 8.75 -0.98 6.47
N ASN A 78 8.01 -0.63 5.43
CA ASN A 78 8.36 -0.87 4.04
C ASN A 78 8.60 0.48 3.36
N ARG A 79 9.65 0.58 2.56
CA ARG A 79 10.01 1.81 1.85
C ARG A 79 10.55 1.47 0.49
N GLY A 80 10.07 2.16 -0.53
CA GLY A 80 10.56 2.00 -1.90
C GLY A 80 10.28 3.22 -2.74
N GLU A 81 10.98 3.30 -3.88
CA GLU A 81 10.82 4.35 -4.86
C GLU A 81 9.72 4.01 -5.86
N TYR A 82 9.16 5.04 -6.50
CA TYR A 82 8.18 4.86 -7.56
C TYR A 82 8.23 6.00 -8.59
N VAL A 83 7.69 5.71 -9.77
CA VAL A 83 7.54 6.65 -10.89
C VAL A 83 6.14 6.52 -11.49
N ASN A 84 5.44 7.64 -11.65
CA ASN A 84 4.17 7.63 -12.40
C ASN A 84 4.47 7.40 -13.88
N THR A 85 3.86 6.36 -14.46
CA THR A 85 4.11 5.97 -15.86
C THR A 85 2.99 6.41 -16.79
N GLN A 86 1.74 6.35 -16.32
CA GLN A 86 0.54 6.71 -17.05
C GLN A 86 -0.50 7.25 -16.07
N GLU A 87 -1.60 7.80 -16.59
CA GLU A 87 -2.73 8.16 -15.75
C GLU A 87 -3.20 6.94 -14.93
N ASN A 88 -3.39 7.12 -13.61
CA ASN A 88 -3.83 6.06 -12.70
C ASN A 88 -2.85 4.87 -12.57
N LYS A 89 -1.59 5.02 -13.01
CA LYS A 89 -0.56 3.98 -12.90
C LYS A 89 0.78 4.51 -12.41
N TYR A 90 1.49 3.67 -11.67
CA TYR A 90 2.89 3.89 -11.32
C TYR A 90 3.67 2.58 -11.37
N GLU A 91 4.97 2.66 -11.64
CA GLU A 91 5.90 1.55 -11.43
C GLU A 91 6.74 1.81 -10.18
N GLY A 92 7.01 0.77 -9.41
CA GLY A 92 7.83 0.87 -8.21
C GLY A 92 7.80 -0.40 -7.39
N GLU A 93 8.37 -0.32 -6.21
CA GLU A 93 8.43 -1.42 -5.25
C GLU A 93 8.17 -0.90 -3.83
N LEU A 94 7.92 -1.82 -2.90
CA LEU A 94 7.77 -1.51 -1.48
C LEU A 94 8.41 -2.59 -0.60
N PRO A 95 9.74 -2.74 -0.66
CA PRO A 95 10.45 -3.74 0.11
C PRO A 95 10.41 -3.44 1.61
N ASN A 96 10.52 -4.48 2.42
CA ASN A 96 10.68 -4.32 3.86
C ASN A 96 12.06 -3.76 4.20
N ILE A 97 12.10 -2.70 5.01
CA ILE A 97 13.36 -2.15 5.54
C ILE A 97 13.57 -2.51 7.02
N SER A 98 12.47 -2.70 7.77
CA SER A 98 12.55 -3.09 9.17
C SER A 98 11.31 -3.83 9.62
N ALA A 99 11.50 -4.76 10.54
CA ALA A 99 10.44 -5.51 11.21
C ALA A 99 10.93 -5.84 12.63
N LYS A 100 10.30 -5.24 13.65
CA LYS A 100 10.71 -5.39 15.05
C LYS A 100 9.50 -5.44 15.96
N CYS A 101 9.55 -6.30 16.95
CA CYS A 101 8.58 -6.37 18.04
C CYS A 101 9.23 -6.09 19.39
N ASN A 102 8.40 -5.92 20.41
CA ASN A 102 8.81 -5.86 21.81
C ASN A 102 9.40 -7.20 22.36
N ASN A 103 9.34 -8.28 21.57
CA ASN A 103 9.90 -9.58 21.91
C ASN A 103 10.48 -10.26 20.65
N ASP A 104 11.60 -10.96 20.79
CA ASP A 104 12.33 -11.56 19.68
C ASP A 104 11.60 -12.73 19.00
N MET A 105 10.84 -13.53 19.76
CA MET A 105 10.00 -14.58 19.20
C MET A 105 8.98 -13.99 18.22
N TRP A 106 8.31 -12.89 18.61
CA TRP A 106 7.37 -12.19 17.73
C TRP A 106 8.07 -11.55 16.54
N THR A 107 9.26 -10.97 16.74
CA THR A 107 10.07 -10.43 15.65
C THR A 107 10.39 -11.50 14.60
N ASN A 108 10.78 -12.71 15.04
CA ASN A 108 11.09 -13.83 14.15
C ASN A 108 9.86 -14.34 13.41
N ILE A 109 8.68 -14.33 14.03
CA ILE A 109 7.42 -14.67 13.39
C ILE A 109 7.05 -13.62 12.33
N LEU A 110 7.15 -12.33 12.68
CA LEU A 110 6.85 -11.21 11.78
C LEU A 110 7.74 -11.25 10.52
N LYS A 111 9.05 -11.46 10.70
CA LYS A 111 10.00 -11.58 9.57
C LYS A 111 9.66 -12.71 8.58
N LYS A 112 8.94 -13.75 9.01
CA LYS A 112 8.48 -14.83 8.14
C LYS A 112 7.16 -14.53 7.43
N LYS A 113 6.41 -13.54 7.93
CA LYS A 113 5.05 -13.19 7.49
C LYS A 113 4.91 -11.67 7.37
N LEU A 114 5.76 -11.09 6.54
CA LEU A 114 5.77 -9.66 6.30
C LEU A 114 4.48 -9.21 5.62
N PHE A 115 4.02 -8.02 5.98
CA PHE A 115 2.79 -7.44 5.46
C PHE A 115 3.07 -6.44 4.33
N GLY A 116 2.30 -6.46 3.24
CA GLY A 116 2.35 -5.43 2.19
C GLY A 116 3.75 -5.18 1.62
N VAL A 117 4.56 -6.24 1.55
CA VAL A 117 5.85 -6.20 0.85
C VAL A 117 5.54 -6.44 -0.61
N GLU A 118 5.93 -5.49 -1.43
CA GLU A 118 5.61 -5.47 -2.85
C GLU A 118 6.93 -5.48 -3.63
N GLU A 119 7.08 -6.44 -4.53
CA GLU A 119 8.20 -6.48 -5.49
C GLU A 119 8.00 -5.42 -6.57
N TYR A 120 9.06 -5.13 -7.34
CA TYR A 120 8.98 -4.19 -8.45
C TYR A 120 7.88 -4.60 -9.44
N GLY A 121 6.99 -3.66 -9.76
CA GLY A 121 5.95 -3.89 -10.74
C GLY A 121 5.11 -2.66 -11.03
N GLU A 122 4.14 -2.83 -11.94
CA GLU A 122 3.17 -1.80 -12.28
C GLU A 122 1.95 -1.90 -11.37
N PHE A 123 1.63 -0.80 -10.70
CA PHE A 123 0.48 -0.65 -9.83
C PHE A 123 -0.55 0.24 -10.50
N THR A 124 -1.81 -0.14 -10.36
CA THR A 124 -2.94 0.75 -10.67
C THR A 124 -3.41 1.41 -9.39
N TYR A 125 -3.72 2.70 -9.47
CA TYR A 125 -4.34 3.42 -8.37
C TYR A 125 -5.60 4.16 -8.83
N ARG A 126 -6.50 4.46 -7.89
CA ARG A 126 -7.67 5.30 -8.12
C ARG A 126 -7.83 6.26 -6.96
N ALA A 127 -7.81 7.56 -7.25
CA ALA A 127 -8.00 8.59 -6.25
C ALA A 127 -9.34 9.31 -6.46
N SER A 128 -10.12 9.49 -5.39
CA SER A 128 -11.35 10.28 -5.41
C SER A 128 -11.55 10.95 -4.05
N GLY A 129 -11.44 12.28 -4.03
CA GLY A 129 -11.44 13.06 -2.79
C GLY A 129 -10.37 12.57 -1.82
N ASN A 130 -10.79 12.14 -0.63
CA ASN A 130 -9.88 11.61 0.41
C ASN A 130 -9.64 10.11 0.31
N LYS A 131 -10.15 9.42 -0.71
CA LYS A 131 -10.00 7.97 -0.87
C LYS A 131 -8.93 7.65 -1.91
N LEU A 132 -8.06 6.70 -1.57
CA LEU A 132 -7.06 6.15 -2.47
C LEU A 132 -7.19 4.63 -2.50
N VAL A 133 -7.27 4.05 -3.69
CA VAL A 133 -7.25 2.59 -3.90
C VAL A 133 -5.99 2.26 -4.67
N ILE A 134 -5.24 1.24 -4.26
CA ILE A 134 -4.01 0.77 -4.91
C ILE A 134 -4.08 -0.76 -5.04
N TYR A 135 -3.69 -1.29 -6.20
CA TYR A 135 -3.52 -2.72 -6.42
C TYR A 135 -2.56 -2.99 -7.58
N ASN A 136 -1.93 -4.16 -7.56
CA ASN A 136 -1.15 -4.70 -8.67
C ASN A 136 -1.63 -6.15 -8.91
N PRO A 137 -2.16 -6.47 -10.12
CA PRO A 137 -2.63 -7.81 -10.44
C PRO A 137 -1.58 -8.92 -10.37
N ASN A 138 -0.31 -8.54 -10.45
CA ASN A 138 0.83 -9.45 -10.42
C ASN A 138 1.41 -9.60 -9.00
N THR A 139 0.89 -8.90 -7.99
CA THR A 139 1.34 -9.07 -6.61
C THR A 139 1.03 -10.49 -6.14
N VAL A 140 2.07 -11.24 -5.80
CA VAL A 140 1.96 -12.57 -5.20
C VAL A 140 1.96 -12.43 -3.68
N THR A 141 0.78 -12.50 -3.05
CA THR A 141 0.72 -12.52 -1.58
C THR A 141 0.49 -13.91 -1.00
N LYS A 142 1.60 -14.60 -0.69
CA LYS A 142 1.59 -15.96 -0.13
C LYS A 142 0.72 -16.13 1.14
N TYR A 143 0.51 -15.05 1.90
CA TYR A 143 -0.13 -15.12 3.22
C TYR A 143 -1.47 -14.39 3.34
N SER A 144 -2.01 -13.87 2.23
CA SER A 144 -3.25 -13.08 2.26
C SER A 144 -4.24 -13.44 1.18
N CYS A 145 -3.84 -13.26 -0.08
CA CYS A 145 -4.62 -13.58 -1.27
C CYS A 145 -3.92 -14.75 -1.97
N ASP A 146 -4.21 -15.94 -1.46
CA ASP A 146 -3.52 -17.21 -1.71
C ASP A 146 -4.09 -18.01 -2.89
N LYS A 147 -5.18 -17.54 -3.49
CA LYS A 147 -5.78 -18.17 -4.67
C LYS A 147 -5.01 -17.78 -5.95
N PRO A 148 -4.88 -18.69 -6.93
CA PRO A 148 -4.27 -18.36 -8.23
C PRO A 148 -4.96 -17.14 -8.89
N GLY A 149 -4.17 -16.14 -9.28
CA GLY A 149 -4.67 -14.91 -9.91
C GLY A 149 -5.40 -13.95 -8.96
N ASP A 150 -5.34 -14.19 -7.65
CA ASP A 150 -5.84 -13.29 -6.62
C ASP A 150 -4.73 -12.32 -6.17
N TYR A 151 -5.13 -11.11 -5.80
CA TYR A 151 -4.20 -10.06 -5.39
C TYR A 151 -4.89 -9.11 -4.40
N PRO A 152 -4.13 -8.44 -3.53
CA PRO A 152 -4.67 -7.49 -2.58
C PRO A 152 -5.09 -6.20 -3.29
N ILE A 153 -6.23 -5.68 -2.88
CA ILE A 153 -6.71 -4.33 -3.20
C ILE A 153 -6.71 -3.55 -1.90
N TYR A 154 -5.81 -2.59 -1.79
CA TYR A 154 -5.69 -1.72 -0.63
C TYR A 154 -6.57 -0.50 -0.82
N THR A 155 -7.43 -0.23 0.16
CA THR A 155 -8.24 0.98 0.22
C THR A 155 -7.81 1.81 1.41
N TYR A 156 -7.44 3.06 1.14
CA TYR A 156 -6.97 4.02 2.11
C TYR A 156 -7.83 5.28 2.14
N LYS A 157 -7.77 5.95 3.29
CA LYS A 157 -8.34 7.28 3.51
C LYS A 157 -7.24 8.26 3.93
N LYS A 158 -7.24 9.43 3.33
CA LYS A 158 -6.32 10.52 3.63
C LYS A 158 -6.54 11.02 5.07
N ILE A 159 -5.45 11.27 5.79
CA ILE A 159 -5.42 11.78 7.16
C ILE A 159 -4.60 13.05 7.28
#